data_AF-X1SKS1-F1
#
_entry.id   AF-X1SKS1-F1
#
_cell.length_a   1.000
_cell.length_b   1.000
_cell.length_c   1.000
_cell.angle_alpha   90.00
_cell.angle_beta   90.00
_cell.angle_gamma   90.00
#
_symmetry.space_group_name_H-M   'P 1'
#
loop_
_entity.id
_entity.type
_entity.pdbx_description
1 polymer ?
#
loop_
_entity_poly.entity_id
_entity_poly.type
_entity_poly.pdbx_seq_one_letter_code
_entity_poly.pdbx_strand_id
1 'polypeptide(L)' 'MWLSVFGLLIGITLGFLVDFDIPHEYSNYLSIAVLAAFDTLFGGIRAHLQNLYDEVVFVTGFFFNIILAAGLAF' A
#
# COMPACT_ATOMS: atom_id res chain seq x y z
N MET A 1 -12.22 9.47 11.26
CA MET A 1 -11.90 10.40 10.15
C MET A 1 -10.54 11.09 10.35
N TRP A 2 -10.31 11.79 11.48
CA TRP A 2 -9.01 12.44 11.74
C TRP A 2 -7.81 11.48 11.76
N LEU A 3 -7.97 10.27 12.31
CA LEU A 3 -6.91 9.27 12.37
C LEU A 3 -6.33 8.92 10.99
N SER A 4 -7.18 8.75 9.98
CA SER A 4 -6.77 8.44 8.60
C SER A 4 -6.00 9.60 7.96
N VAL A 5 -6.41 10.84 8.23
CA VAL A 5 -5.72 12.05 7.76
C VAL A 5 -4.35 12.17 8.42
N PHE A 6 -4.26 11.94 9.74
CA PHE A 6 -2.98 11.91 10.45
C PHE A 6 -2.06 10.81 9.94
N GLY A 7 -2.58 9.60 9.70
CA GLY A 7 -1.81 8.50 9.12
C GLY A 7 -1.23 8.85 7.75
N LEU A 8 -2.03 9.45 6.88
CA LEU A 8 -1.58 9.91 5.56
C LEU A 8 -0.50 10.99 5.68
N LEU A 9 -0.72 12.01 6.53
CA LEU A 9 0.25 13.08 6.76
C LEU A 9 1.56 12.53 7.31
N ILE A 10 1.52 11.61 8.27
CA ILE A 10 2.71 10.96 8.84
C ILE A 10 3.44 10.18 7.73
N GLY A 11 2.73 9.39 6.93
CA GLY A 11 3.33 8.61 5.85
C GLY A 11 4.02 9.49 4.80
N ILE A 12 3.35 10.56 4.34
CA ILE A 12 3.92 11.52 3.39
C ILE A 12 5.14 12.24 3.99
N THR A 13 5.02 12.71 5.23
CA THR A 13 6.10 13.42 5.92
C THR A 13 7.31 12.52 6.09
N LEU A 14 7.13 11.27 6.54
CA LEU A 14 8.21 10.28 6.62
C LEU A 14 8.82 10.00 5.26
N GLY A 15 8.01 9.83 4.21
CA GLY A 15 8.50 9.61 2.85
C GLY A 15 9.40 10.73 2.33
N PHE A 16 9.07 12.00 2.64
CA PHE A 16 9.91 13.14 2.25
C PHE A 16 11.14 13.35 3.13
N LEU A 17 11.09 12.96 4.41
CA LEU A 17 12.23 13.05 5.34
C LEU A 17 13.25 11.93 5.13
N VAL A 18 12.81 10.78 4.60
CA VAL A 18 13.65 9.65 4.28
C VAL A 18 14.36 9.93 2.95
N ASP A 19 15.60 10.39 3.04
CA ASP A 19 16.50 10.65 1.90
C ASP A 19 17.10 9.34 1.35
N PHE A 20 16.23 8.34 1.14
CA PHE A 20 16.62 7.00 0.71
C PHE A 20 16.50 6.88 -0.81
N ASP A 21 17.62 7.02 -1.50
CA ASP A 21 17.70 6.75 -2.93
C ASP A 21 17.50 5.27 -3.19
N ILE A 22 16.48 4.96 -3.99
CA ILE A 22 16.15 3.59 -4.36
C ILE A 22 17.04 3.19 -5.53
N PRO A 23 17.92 2.18 -5.37
CA PRO A 23 18.76 1.70 -6.46
C PRO A 23 17.93 1.30 -7.67
N HIS A 24 18.50 1.49 -8.87
CA HIS A 24 17.78 1.27 -10.13
C HIS A 24 17.24 -0.16 -10.27
N GLU A 25 17.89 -1.14 -9.63
CA GLU A 25 17.48 -2.54 -9.56
C GLU A 25 16.18 -2.74 -8.76
N TYR A 26 15.95 -1.94 -7.71
CA TYR A 26 14.77 -2.04 -6.84
C TYR A 26 13.61 -1.13 -7.26
N SER A 27 13.83 -0.24 -8.25
CA SER A 27 12.79 0.68 -8.73
C SER A 27 11.55 -0.04 -9.27
N ASN A 28 11.74 -1.18 -9.95
CA ASN A 28 10.63 -1.99 -10.47
C ASN A 28 9.85 -2.66 -9.33
N TYR A 29 10.56 -3.20 -8.34
CA TYR A 29 9.97 -3.83 -7.15
C TYR A 29 9.09 -2.83 -6.39
N LEU A 30 9.60 -1.62 -6.17
CA LEU A 30 8.83 -0.55 -5.53
C LEU A 30 7.57 -0.20 -6.34
N SER A 31 7.70 -0.03 -7.65
CA SER A 31 6.59 0.36 -8.51
C SER A 31 5.45 -0.68 -8.46
N ILE A 32 5.80 -1.96 -8.49
CA ILE A 32 4.84 -3.07 -8.40
C ILE A 32 4.23 -3.18 -7.00
N ALA A 33 5.04 -3.00 -5.94
CA ALA A 33 4.57 -2.97 -4.57
C ALA A 33 3.54 -1.84 -4.33
N VAL A 34 3.82 -0.64 -4.84
CA VAL A 34 2.90 0.51 -4.77
C VAL A 34 1.62 0.21 -5.55
N LEU A 35 1.72 -0.35 -6.76
CA LEU A 35 0.55 -0.73 -7.55
C LEU A 35 -0.34 -1.74 -6.81
N ALA A 36 0.26 -2.77 -6.18
CA ALA A 36 -0.46 -3.76 -5.38
C ALA A 36 -1.12 -3.15 -4.13
N ALA A 37 -0.46 -2.18 -3.48
CA ALA A 37 -1.04 -1.45 -2.37
C ALA A 37 -2.29 -0.67 -2.80
N PHE A 38 -2.21 0.02 -3.95
CA PHE A 38 -3.34 0.76 -4.53
C PHE A 38 -4.48 -0.17 -4.99
N ASP A 39 -4.18 -1.31 -5.61
CA ASP A 39 -5.20 -2.32 -5.96
C ASP A 39 -6.00 -2.75 -4.73
N THR A 40 -5.30 -3.05 -3.63
CA THR A 40 -5.94 -3.44 -2.38
C THR A 40 -6.73 -2.29 -1.76
N LEU A 41 -6.23 -1.04 -1.83
CA LEU A 41 -6.93 0.16 -1.37
C LEU A 41 -8.26 0.35 -2.12
N PHE A 42 -8.23 0.32 -3.45
CA PHE A 42 -9.44 0.45 -4.28
C PHE A 42 -10.39 -0.72 -4.08
N GLY A 43 -9.87 -1.93 -3.92
CA GLY A 43 -10.64 -3.12 -3.54
C GLY A 43 -11.37 -2.94 -2.20
N GLY A 44 -10.68 -2.38 -1.20
CA GLY A 44 -11.25 -2.04 0.11
C GLY A 44 -12.35 -0.98 0.03
N ILE A 45 -12.14 0.09 -0.74
CA ILE A 45 -13.15 1.12 -1.00
C ILE A 45 -14.39 0.49 -1.65
N ARG A 46 -14.21 -0.35 -2.67
CA ARG A 46 -15.30 -1.06 -3.34
C ARG A 46 -16.06 -1.97 -2.37
N ALA A 47 -15.35 -2.77 -1.56
CA ALA A 47 -15.96 -3.65 -0.57
C ALA A 47 -16.76 -2.88 0.48
N HIS A 48 -16.26 -1.71 0.90
CA HIS A 48 -16.96 -0.81 1.82
C HIS A 48 -18.28 -0.30 1.23
N LEU A 49 -18.26 0.17 -0.03
CA LEU A 49 -19.48 0.63 -0.72
C LEU A 49 -20.50 -0.51 -0.94
N GLN A 50 -20.04 -1.75 -1.02
CA GLN A 50 -20.87 -2.94 -1.18
C GLN A 50 -21.35 -3.55 0.16
N ASN A 51 -21.00 -2.96 1.31
CA ASN A 51 -21.22 -3.54 2.65
C ASN A 51 -20.62 -4.95 2.84
N LEU A 52 -19.53 -5.24 2.12
CA LEU A 52 -18.78 -6.51 2.18
C LEU A 52 -17.37 -6.30 2.76
N TYR A 53 -17.12 -5.16 3.39
CA TYR A 53 -15.81 -4.84 3.95
C TYR A 53 -15.51 -5.66 5.19
N ASP A 54 -14.41 -6.39 5.14
CA ASP A 54 -13.83 -7.11 6.28
C ASP A 54 -12.42 -6.55 6.53
N GLU A 55 -12.20 -6.04 7.75
CA GLU A 55 -10.94 -5.40 8.15
C GLU A 55 -9.77 -6.40 8.16
N VAL A 56 -10.00 -7.64 8.59
CA VAL A 56 -8.95 -8.66 8.63
C VAL A 56 -8.54 -9.02 7.21
N VAL A 57 -9.50 -9.22 6.30
CA VAL A 57 -9.23 -9.51 4.89
C VAL A 57 -8.52 -8.33 4.21
N PHE A 58 -8.92 -7.08 4.49
CA PHE A 58 -8.25 -5.91 3.94
C PHE A 58 -6.80 -5.78 4.42
N VAL A 59 -6.56 -5.85 5.74
CA VAL A 59 -5.22 -5.68 6.31
C VAL A 59 -4.29 -6.82 5.88
N THR A 60 -4.76 -8.07 5.95
CA THR A 60 -3.96 -9.21 5.51
C THR A 60 -3.68 -9.16 4.01
N GLY A 61 -4.70 -8.86 3.19
CA GLY A 61 -4.55 -8.71 1.75
C GLY A 61 -3.59 -7.59 1.36
N PHE A 62 -3.64 -6.45 2.05
CA PHE A 62 -2.76 -5.31 1.80
C PHE A 62 -1.29 -5.70 1.93
N PHE A 63 -0.88 -6.23 3.08
CA PHE A 63 0.51 -6.61 3.29
C PHE A 63 0.92 -7.82 2.45
N PHE A 64 0.06 -8.83 2.34
CA PHE A 64 0.36 -10.06 1.59
C PHE A 64 0.54 -9.78 0.10
N ASN A 65 -0.38 -9.01 -0.52
CA ASN A 65 -0.28 -8.67 -1.94
C ASN A 65 0.95 -7.81 -2.24
N ILE A 66 1.30 -6.84 -1.38
CA ILE A 66 2.48 -6.00 -1.57
C ILE A 66 3.75 -6.84 -1.55
N ILE A 67 3.91 -7.70 -0.53
CA ILE A 67 5.09 -8.56 -0.38
C ILE A 67 5.17 -9.56 -1.53
N LEU A 68 4.05 -10.16 -1.89
CA LEU A 68 3.97 -11.16 -2.96
C LEU A 68 4.25 -10.52 -4.33
N ALA A 69 3.69 -9.35 -4.62
CA ALA A 69 3.92 -8.63 -5.86
C ALA A 69 5.38 -8.17 -5.99
N ALA A 70 5.98 -7.66 -4.91
CA ALA A 70 7.41 -7.34 -4.88
C ALA A 70 8.26 -8.61 -5.08
N GLY A 71 7.93 -9.72 -4.42
CA GLY A 71 8.68 -10.98 -4.56
C GLY A 71 8.60 -11.60 -5.96
N LEU A 72 7.49 -11.40 -6.67
CA LEU A 72 7.27 -11.90 -8.04
C LEU A 72 7.74 -10.93 -9.14
N ALA A 73 8.20 -9.73 -8.78
CA ALA A 73 8.62 -8.70 -9.73
C ALA A 73 9.97 -8.99 -10.45
N PHE A 74 10.56 -10.16 -10.23
CA PHE A 74 11.86 -10.57 -10.81
C PHE A 74 11.72 -11.24 -12.17
#